data_AF-A0A7J6S757-F1
#
_entry.id   AF-A0A7J6S757-F1
#
_cell.length_a   1.000
_cell.length_b   1.000
_cell.length_c   1.000
_cell.angle_alpha   90.00
_cell.angle_beta   90.00
_cell.angle_gamma   90.00
#
_symmetry.space_group_name_H-M   'P 1'
#
loop_
_entity.id
_entity.type
_entity.pdbx_description
1 polymer ?
#
loop_
_entity_poly.entity_id
_entity_poly.type
_entity_poly.pdbx_seq_one_letter_code
_entity_poly.pdbx_strand_id
1 'polypeptide(L)'
;MSSADAEAFEKKVDEISSQINGLIKGTVTVDDVDRKIQHLHNADSVKAREAAEKAEALRKYGRPGKGNGEGYVLFCKKCFTEYVSEVESCGRCGNKKLMARKERLEGLHAKVENLQKENAAHAWRKDKWERWLKSRQLVPKSKVINYQKWEYWEPETDTEEEGDPIVPNDDPNFKALEQDMKERNKSRENRAMTARKCKDRGNALLKSGDFVGAIEEYESGLEFQRDNKALWTNKALAELKLGRFEQAADSCSKVLEMVEIFEDGYSQSADACTKAL
;
A
#
# COMPACT_ATOMS: atom_id res chain seq x y z
N MET A 1 41.68 27.63 -4.63
CA MET A 1 40.81 28.78 -4.32
C MET A 1 39.72 28.81 -5.37
N SER A 2 38.45 28.86 -4.97
CA SER A 2 37.36 28.97 -5.95
C SER A 2 37.36 30.36 -6.58
N SER A 3 36.81 30.52 -7.79
CA SER A 3 36.66 31.84 -8.44
C SER A 3 35.97 32.85 -7.53
N ALA A 4 34.98 32.39 -6.76
CA ALA A 4 34.23 33.21 -5.80
C ALA A 4 35.08 33.70 -4.62
N ASP A 5 36.05 32.89 -4.16
CA ASP A 5 36.96 33.31 -3.08
C ASP A 5 37.94 34.40 -3.55
N ALA A 6 38.32 34.37 -4.83
CA ALA A 6 39.21 35.37 -5.42
C ALA A 6 38.49 36.72 -5.63
N GLU A 7 37.26 36.69 -6.17
CA GLU A 7 36.43 37.90 -6.33
C GLU A 7 36.07 38.56 -4.99
N ALA A 8 35.82 37.76 -3.95
CA ALA A 8 35.57 38.25 -2.60
C ALA A 8 36.81 38.91 -1.98
N PHE A 9 38.00 38.38 -2.27
CA PHE A 9 39.27 38.96 -1.84
C PHE A 9 39.54 40.30 -2.53
N GLU A 10 39.35 40.37 -3.85
CA GLU A 10 39.53 41.61 -4.64
C GLU A 10 38.62 42.75 -4.13
N LYS A 11 37.33 42.47 -3.88
CA LYS A 11 36.42 43.46 -3.28
C LYS A 11 36.89 43.97 -1.92
N LYS A 12 37.47 43.09 -1.09
CA LYS A 12 37.99 43.45 0.23
C LYS A 12 39.23 44.34 0.12
N VAL A 13 40.11 44.04 -0.84
CA VAL A 13 41.29 44.85 -1.15
C VAL A 13 40.89 46.23 -1.66
N ASP A 14 39.87 46.32 -2.52
CA ASP A 14 39.33 47.59 -3.02
C ASP A 14 38.69 48.43 -1.90
N GLU A 15 37.91 47.80 -1.01
CA GLU A 15 37.34 48.48 0.16
C GLU A 15 38.42 49.03 1.08
N ILE A 16 39.44 48.24 1.41
CA ILE A 16 40.57 48.67 2.27
C ILE A 16 41.33 49.81 1.59
N SER A 17 41.62 49.69 0.30
CA SER A 17 42.32 50.72 -0.48
C SER A 17 41.53 52.03 -0.52
N SER A 18 40.20 51.96 -0.65
CA SER A 18 39.32 53.13 -0.61
C SER A 18 39.32 53.82 0.77
N GLN A 19 39.35 53.04 1.86
CA GLN A 19 39.43 53.57 3.22
C GLN A 19 40.77 54.23 3.52
N ILE A 20 41.88 53.62 3.09
CA ILE A 20 43.23 54.20 3.20
C ILE A 20 43.29 55.53 2.45
N ASN A 21 42.78 55.57 1.22
CA ASN A 21 42.72 56.81 0.44
C ASN A 21 41.81 57.87 1.08
N GLY A 22 40.73 57.47 1.75
CA GLY A 22 39.86 58.37 2.51
C GLY A 22 40.53 58.96 3.76
N LEU A 23 41.37 58.19 4.45
CA LEU A 23 42.18 58.65 5.57
C LEU A 23 43.25 59.66 5.12
N ILE A 24 43.93 59.38 4.00
CA ILE A 24 44.95 60.28 3.41
C ILE A 24 44.35 61.62 3.00
N LYS A 25 43.13 61.62 2.46
CA LYS A 25 42.42 62.84 2.02
C LYS A 25 41.68 63.57 3.16
N GLY A 26 41.68 63.02 4.38
CA GLY A 26 41.00 63.59 5.55
C GLY A 26 39.46 63.53 5.48
N THR A 27 38.89 62.78 4.55
CA THR A 27 37.43 62.65 4.38
C THR A 27 36.82 61.59 5.30
N VAL A 28 37.66 60.70 5.86
CA VAL A 28 37.28 59.66 6.83
C VAL A 28 38.21 59.80 8.03
N THR A 29 37.65 59.75 9.26
CA THR A 29 38.44 59.85 10.49
C THR A 29 38.85 58.46 11.01
N VAL A 30 39.89 58.40 11.84
CA VAL A 30 40.33 57.14 12.48
C VAL A 30 39.20 56.57 13.35
N ASP A 31 38.47 57.43 14.06
CA ASP A 31 37.32 57.04 14.89
C ASP A 31 36.19 56.39 14.06
N ASP A 32 35.99 56.82 12.81
CA ASP A 32 35.01 56.19 11.90
C ASP A 32 35.43 54.77 11.48
N VAL A 33 36.73 54.54 11.30
CA VAL A 33 37.29 53.22 10.97
C VAL A 33 37.20 52.30 12.19
N ASP A 34 37.57 52.78 13.37
CA ASP A 34 37.49 52.03 14.62
C ASP A 34 36.05 51.66 14.99
N ARG A 35 35.09 52.58 14.80
CA ARG A 35 33.66 52.26 14.92
C ARG A 35 33.22 51.15 13.98
N LYS A 36 33.72 51.14 12.75
CA LYS A 36 33.37 50.10 11.76
C LYS A 36 33.97 48.74 12.13
N ILE A 37 35.21 48.71 12.65
CA ILE A 37 35.84 47.50 13.17
C ILE A 37 35.07 46.96 14.38
N GLN A 38 34.71 47.83 15.34
CA GLN A 38 33.90 47.44 16.50
C GLN A 38 32.53 46.90 16.08
N HIS A 39 31.88 47.52 15.10
CA HIS A 39 30.61 47.03 14.57
C HIS A 39 30.74 45.64 13.93
N LEU A 40 31.81 45.37 13.19
CA LEU A 40 32.08 44.04 12.62
C LEU A 40 32.33 42.99 13.72
N HIS A 41 33.15 43.32 14.73
CA HIS A 41 33.40 42.43 15.86
C HIS A 41 32.12 42.12 16.66
N ASN A 42 31.26 43.12 16.86
CA ASN A 42 29.95 42.95 17.50
C ASN A 42 29.01 42.09 16.63
N ALA A 43 29.03 42.26 15.31
CA ALA A 43 28.24 41.43 14.40
C ALA A 43 28.70 39.97 14.43
N ASP A 44 30.00 39.72 14.48
CA ASP A 44 30.55 38.36 14.54
C ASP A 44 30.31 37.70 15.90
N SER A 45 30.38 38.45 17.01
CA SER A 45 30.04 37.93 18.34
C SER A 45 28.55 37.60 18.47
N VAL A 46 27.66 38.41 17.88
CA VAL A 46 26.23 38.11 17.79
C VAL A 46 25.98 36.84 16.98
N LYS A 47 26.61 36.70 15.81
CA LYS A 47 26.52 35.47 15.00
C LYS A 47 27.02 34.23 15.74
N ALA A 48 28.14 34.36 16.47
CA ALA A 48 28.68 33.27 17.27
C ALA A 48 27.71 32.85 18.39
N ARG A 49 27.10 33.82 19.08
CA ARG A 49 26.06 33.56 20.10
C ARG A 49 24.84 32.87 19.50
N GLU A 50 24.32 33.38 18.38
CA GLU A 50 23.18 32.76 17.68
C GLU A 50 23.49 31.34 17.20
N ALA A 51 24.72 31.10 16.73
CA ALA A 51 25.16 29.76 16.33
C ALA A 51 25.24 28.81 17.53
N ALA A 52 25.73 29.29 18.67
CA ALA A 52 25.76 28.52 19.91
C ALA A 52 24.35 28.19 20.43
N GLU A 53 23.44 29.17 20.44
CA GLU A 53 22.02 28.97 20.79
C GLU A 53 21.34 27.95 19.87
N LYS A 54 21.62 28.02 18.56
CA LYS A 54 21.13 27.01 17.58
C LYS A 54 21.70 25.62 17.85
N ALA A 55 22.98 25.51 18.19
CA ALA A 55 23.62 24.24 18.52
C ALA A 55 23.06 23.63 19.81
N GLU A 56 22.78 24.46 20.82
CA GLU A 56 22.13 24.03 22.06
C GLU A 56 20.67 23.59 21.81
N ALA A 57 19.91 24.37 21.03
CA ALA A 57 18.56 24.02 20.63
C ALA A 57 18.54 22.68 19.88
N LEU A 58 19.51 22.43 19.00
CA LEU A 58 19.66 21.17 18.30
C LEU A 58 19.95 20.00 19.24
N ARG A 59 20.79 20.21 20.26
CA ARG A 59 21.09 19.22 21.28
C ARG A 59 19.84 18.87 22.09
N LYS A 60 19.02 19.86 22.42
CA LYS A 60 17.80 19.71 23.24
C LYS A 60 16.62 19.14 22.45
N TYR A 61 16.38 19.61 21.23
CA TYR A 61 15.18 19.29 20.45
C TYR A 61 15.43 18.33 19.29
N GLY A 62 16.69 18.01 18.99
CA GLY A 62 17.08 17.09 17.91
C GLY A 62 16.79 17.61 16.50
N ARG A 63 17.23 16.82 15.52
CA ARG A 63 16.98 17.04 14.09
C ARG A 63 15.79 16.21 13.64
N PRO A 64 14.87 16.74 12.81
CA PRO A 64 13.85 15.89 12.18
C PRO A 64 14.51 14.93 11.18
N GLY A 65 14.14 13.65 11.21
CA GLY A 65 14.74 12.63 10.36
C GLY A 65 14.04 11.27 10.48
N LYS A 66 14.18 10.42 9.45
CA LYS A 66 13.52 9.09 9.38
C LYS A 66 14.25 8.00 10.18
N GLY A 67 15.43 8.30 10.74
CA GLY A 67 16.24 7.37 11.50
C GLY A 67 16.90 6.30 10.64
N ASN A 68 17.33 6.68 9.43
CA ASN A 68 18.05 5.79 8.51
C ASN A 68 19.51 6.22 8.31
N GLY A 69 19.89 7.42 8.77
CA GLY A 69 21.23 7.98 8.60
C GLY A 69 22.24 7.48 9.65
N GLU A 70 23.49 7.91 9.49
CA GLU A 70 24.58 7.55 10.41
C GLU A 70 24.84 8.60 11.50
N GLY A 71 24.30 9.81 11.33
CA GLY A 71 24.63 10.98 12.15
C GLY A 71 23.88 11.12 13.48
N TYR A 72 23.30 10.04 14.03
CA TYR A 72 22.55 10.10 15.29
C TYR A 72 22.82 8.89 16.19
N VAL A 73 22.63 9.10 17.49
CA VAL A 73 22.78 8.07 18.53
C VAL A 73 21.41 7.54 18.96
N LEU A 74 20.47 8.45 19.21
CA LEU A 74 19.12 8.14 19.66
C LEU A 74 18.06 8.62 18.67
N PHE A 75 16.99 7.84 18.55
CA PHE A 75 15.89 8.12 17.62
C PHE A 75 14.53 8.02 18.32
N CYS A 76 13.68 9.02 18.11
CA CYS A 76 12.30 8.99 18.56
C CYS A 76 11.36 8.53 17.44
N LYS A 77 10.79 7.33 17.60
CA LYS A 77 9.82 6.76 16.64
C LYS A 77 8.51 7.55 16.52
N LYS A 78 8.10 8.27 17.57
CA LYS A 78 6.81 8.99 17.61
C LYS A 78 6.82 10.27 16.78
N CYS A 79 7.89 11.05 16.87
CA CYS A 79 8.00 12.35 16.23
C CYS A 79 9.11 12.43 15.16
N PHE A 80 9.70 11.28 14.80
CA PHE A 80 10.74 11.17 13.77
C PHE A 80 11.87 12.18 14.01
N THR A 81 12.50 12.08 15.18
CA THR A 81 13.56 13.01 15.61
C THR A 81 14.81 12.23 15.97
N GLU A 82 15.93 12.69 15.43
CA GLU A 82 17.27 12.15 15.57
C GLU A 82 18.07 13.04 16.53
N TYR A 83 18.69 12.41 17.52
CA TYR A 83 19.52 13.08 18.51
C TYR A 83 20.98 12.65 18.32
N VAL A 84 21.86 13.64 18.19
CA VAL A 84 23.31 13.43 18.05
C VAL A 84 23.94 13.09 19.41
N SER A 85 23.37 13.60 20.50
CA SER A 85 23.80 13.32 21.87
C SER A 85 22.83 12.39 22.59
N GLU A 86 23.31 11.77 23.67
CA GLU A 86 22.45 11.04 24.60
C GLU A 86 21.51 12.00 25.34
N VAL A 87 20.22 11.67 25.33
CA VAL A 87 19.16 12.44 25.99
C VAL A 87 18.22 11.43 26.66
N GLU A 88 17.76 11.71 27.87
CA GLU A 88 16.87 10.81 28.63
C GLU A 88 15.44 10.76 28.06
N SER A 89 14.99 11.86 27.46
CA SER A 89 13.66 11.96 26.88
C SER A 89 13.61 12.90 25.68
N CYS A 90 12.65 12.68 24.79
CA CYS A 90 12.46 13.51 23.62
C CYS A 90 11.98 14.91 24.02
N GLY A 91 12.79 15.94 23.76
CA GLY A 91 12.43 17.35 24.00
C GLY A 91 11.24 17.89 23.20
N ARG A 92 10.78 17.19 22.13
CA ARG A 92 9.58 17.59 21.35
C ARG A 92 8.29 16.95 21.85
N CYS A 93 8.30 15.64 22.10
CA CYS A 93 7.08 14.88 22.41
C CYS A 93 7.03 14.31 23.83
N GLY A 94 8.06 14.54 24.65
CA GLY A 94 8.16 14.06 26.04
C GLY A 94 8.31 12.54 26.16
N ASN A 95 8.51 11.82 25.05
CA ASN A 95 8.62 10.37 25.06
C ASN A 95 9.97 9.95 25.69
N LYS A 96 9.90 9.08 26.70
CA LYS A 96 11.07 8.53 27.41
C LYS A 96 11.70 7.34 26.69
N LYS A 97 10.96 6.66 25.82
CA LYS A 97 11.44 5.48 25.09
C LYS A 97 12.10 5.89 23.78
N LEU A 98 13.33 6.38 23.87
CA LEU A 98 14.20 6.64 22.73
C LEU A 98 14.89 5.34 22.30
N MET A 99 14.94 5.08 21.00
CA MET A 99 15.56 3.88 20.42
C MET A 99 17.03 4.19 20.11
N ALA A 100 17.93 3.26 20.41
CA ALA A 100 19.31 3.38 19.97
C ALA A 100 19.42 3.16 18.44
N ARG A 101 20.42 3.76 17.81
CA ARG A 101 20.68 3.57 16.36
C ARG A 101 20.83 2.10 16.00
N LYS A 102 21.54 1.30 16.81
CA LYS A 102 21.76 -0.13 16.56
C LYS A 102 20.44 -0.91 16.48
N GLU A 103 19.55 -0.71 17.46
CA GLU A 103 18.24 -1.37 17.49
C GLU A 103 17.35 -0.94 16.32
N ARG A 104 17.40 0.35 15.94
CA ARG A 104 16.68 0.87 14.78
C ARG A 104 17.18 0.23 13.49
N LEU A 105 18.49 0.06 13.36
CA LEU A 105 19.15 -0.55 12.21
C LEU A 105 18.81 -2.03 12.10
N GLU A 106 18.88 -2.78 13.20
CA GLU A 106 18.43 -4.19 13.26
C GLU A 106 16.97 -4.33 12.84
N GLY A 107 16.08 -3.45 13.32
CA GLY A 107 14.68 -3.42 12.91
C GLY A 107 14.46 -3.02 11.44
N LEU A 108 15.38 -2.26 10.82
CA LEU A 108 15.36 -1.99 9.38
C LEU A 108 15.83 -3.20 8.59
N HIS A 109 16.93 -3.84 9.00
CA HIS A 109 17.45 -5.05 8.35
C HIS A 109 16.42 -6.18 8.38
N ALA A 110 15.75 -6.43 9.51
CA ALA A 110 14.70 -7.44 9.60
C ALA A 110 13.55 -7.19 8.61
N LYS A 111 13.20 -5.91 8.37
CA LYS A 111 12.20 -5.56 7.35
C LYS A 111 12.71 -5.81 5.94
N VAL A 112 13.97 -5.45 5.66
CA VAL A 112 14.60 -5.71 4.36
C VAL A 112 14.66 -7.21 4.08
N GLU A 113 15.00 -8.04 5.07
CA GLU A 113 14.99 -9.50 4.92
C GLU A 113 13.59 -10.06 4.61
N ASN A 114 12.54 -9.54 5.26
CA ASN A 114 11.18 -9.94 4.95
C ASN A 114 10.78 -9.57 3.52
N LEU A 115 11.07 -8.33 3.11
CA LEU A 115 10.83 -7.87 1.73
C LEU A 115 11.61 -8.71 0.70
N GLN A 116 12.85 -9.09 1.01
CA GLN A 116 13.63 -9.98 0.14
C GLN A 116 12.97 -11.36 -0.01
N LYS A 117 12.41 -11.92 1.06
CA LYS A 117 11.67 -13.20 1.00
C LYS A 117 10.40 -13.07 0.16
N GLU A 118 9.63 -12.00 0.35
CA GLU A 118 8.43 -11.71 -0.44
C GLU A 118 8.76 -11.54 -1.93
N ASN A 119 9.80 -10.78 -2.25
CA ASN A 119 10.31 -10.60 -3.61
C ASN A 119 10.81 -11.90 -4.24
N ALA A 120 11.48 -12.77 -3.47
CA ALA A 120 11.92 -14.08 -3.96
C ALA A 120 10.72 -15.01 -4.25
N ALA A 121 9.70 -15.01 -3.38
CA ALA A 121 8.46 -15.75 -3.61
C ALA A 121 7.71 -15.24 -4.85
N HIS A 122 7.69 -13.93 -5.07
CA HIS A 122 7.15 -13.30 -6.28
C HIS A 122 7.94 -13.74 -7.54
N ALA A 123 9.26 -13.63 -7.51
CA ALA A 123 10.13 -14.05 -8.62
C ALA A 123 9.94 -15.54 -8.97
N TRP A 124 9.79 -16.41 -7.97
CA TRP A 124 9.50 -17.83 -8.18
C TRP A 124 8.16 -18.06 -8.89
N ARG A 125 7.11 -17.32 -8.51
CA ARG A 125 5.79 -17.40 -9.16
C ARG A 125 5.85 -16.91 -10.60
N LYS A 126 6.54 -15.80 -10.86
CA LYS A 126 6.78 -15.27 -12.21
C LYS A 126 7.54 -16.26 -13.10
N ASP A 127 8.62 -16.85 -12.62
CA ASP A 127 9.39 -17.86 -13.38
C ASP A 127 8.54 -19.11 -13.67
N LYS A 128 7.73 -19.58 -12.71
CA LYS A 128 6.78 -20.67 -12.93
C LYS A 128 5.77 -20.34 -14.03
N TRP A 129 5.25 -19.11 -14.05
CA TRP A 129 4.35 -18.61 -15.09
C TRP A 129 5.02 -18.54 -16.47
N GLU A 130 6.24 -17.99 -16.54
CA GLU A 130 7.00 -17.91 -17.78
C GLU A 130 7.31 -19.30 -18.36
N ARG A 131 7.62 -20.28 -17.51
CA ARG A 131 7.80 -21.68 -17.92
C ARG A 131 6.51 -22.27 -18.50
N TRP A 132 5.37 -22.00 -17.88
CA TRP A 132 4.07 -22.42 -18.41
C TRP A 132 3.74 -21.74 -19.74
N LEU A 133 4.04 -20.45 -19.91
CA LEU A 133 3.85 -19.76 -21.20
C LEU A 133 4.68 -20.40 -22.31
N LYS A 134 5.95 -20.73 -22.02
CA LYS A 134 6.85 -21.44 -22.94
C LYS A 134 6.31 -22.83 -23.28
N SER A 135 5.83 -23.60 -22.30
CA SER A 135 5.24 -24.92 -22.57
C SER A 135 3.93 -24.83 -23.36
N ARG A 136 3.16 -23.75 -23.19
CA ARG A 136 1.91 -23.51 -23.92
C ARG A 136 2.12 -23.10 -25.38
N GLN A 137 3.26 -22.51 -25.74
CA GLN A 137 3.60 -22.26 -27.16
C GLN A 137 3.73 -23.57 -27.96
N LEU A 138 3.98 -24.69 -27.28
CA LEU A 138 4.11 -26.02 -27.89
C LEU A 138 2.76 -26.73 -28.09
N VAL A 139 1.65 -26.19 -27.55
CA VAL A 139 0.30 -26.79 -27.59
C VAL A 139 -0.68 -25.86 -28.33
N PRO A 140 -1.50 -26.37 -29.28
CA PRO A 140 -2.42 -25.51 -30.05
C PRO A 140 -3.44 -24.79 -29.15
N LYS A 141 -3.69 -23.50 -29.44
CA LYS A 141 -4.56 -22.64 -28.64
C LYS A 141 -6.01 -23.15 -28.67
N SER A 142 -6.60 -23.35 -27.49
CA SER A 142 -8.05 -23.57 -27.37
C SER A 142 -8.80 -22.26 -27.69
N LYS A 143 -10.01 -22.37 -28.27
CA LYS A 143 -10.86 -21.24 -28.66
C LYS A 143 -11.61 -20.59 -27.49
N VAL A 144 -11.43 -21.09 -26.26
CA VAL A 144 -12.14 -20.63 -25.07
C VAL A 144 -11.29 -19.63 -24.30
N ILE A 145 -11.87 -18.49 -23.92
CA ILE A 145 -11.20 -17.47 -23.11
C ILE A 145 -11.00 -18.04 -21.70
N ASN A 146 -9.75 -18.43 -21.38
CA ASN A 146 -9.41 -19.00 -20.09
C ASN A 146 -9.13 -17.85 -19.08
N TYR A 147 -10.02 -17.72 -18.08
CA TYR A 147 -9.93 -16.71 -17.02
C TYR A 147 -8.89 -17.04 -15.93
N GLN A 148 -8.44 -18.29 -15.77
CA GLN A 148 -7.31 -18.65 -14.89
C GLN A 148 -6.00 -17.99 -15.33
N LYS A 149 -5.92 -17.51 -16.58
CA LYS A 149 -4.79 -16.71 -17.08
C LYS A 149 -4.59 -15.41 -16.28
N TRP A 150 -5.64 -14.91 -15.61
CA TRP A 150 -5.61 -13.70 -14.80
C TRP A 150 -5.15 -13.95 -13.35
N GLU A 151 -5.15 -15.20 -12.87
CA GLU A 151 -4.74 -15.57 -11.52
C GLU A 151 -3.21 -15.62 -11.35
N TYR A 152 -2.48 -15.80 -12.46
CA TYR A 152 -1.02 -15.73 -12.53
C TYR A 152 -0.50 -14.38 -13.03
N TRP A 153 -1.40 -13.46 -13.37
CA TRP A 153 -1.05 -12.09 -13.73
C TRP A 153 -0.93 -11.28 -12.44
N GLU A 154 0.31 -10.99 -12.05
CA GLU A 154 0.59 -9.91 -11.12
C GLU A 154 0.84 -8.64 -11.93
N PRO A 155 0.28 -7.48 -11.52
CA PRO A 155 0.74 -6.20 -12.04
C PRO A 155 2.26 -6.13 -11.90
N GLU A 156 2.95 -5.61 -12.91
CA GLU A 156 4.38 -5.37 -12.79
C GLU A 156 4.61 -4.34 -11.68
N THR A 157 4.97 -4.79 -10.47
CA THR A 157 5.33 -3.90 -9.36
C THR A 157 6.72 -3.26 -9.54
N ASP A 158 7.14 -3.04 -10.78
CA ASP A 158 8.17 -2.04 -11.12
C ASP A 158 7.53 -0.73 -11.63
N THR A 159 6.21 -0.56 -11.50
CA THR A 159 5.55 0.75 -11.44
C THR A 159 5.38 1.22 -9.98
N GLU A 160 6.38 1.04 -9.12
CA GLU A 160 6.42 1.67 -7.79
C GLU A 160 6.90 3.14 -7.86
N GLU A 161 7.06 3.70 -9.06
CA GLU A 161 7.30 5.13 -9.30
C GLU A 161 6.18 5.82 -10.12
N GLU A 162 4.97 5.25 -10.15
CA GLU A 162 3.77 6.03 -10.47
C GLU A 162 3.01 6.19 -9.15
N GLY A 163 3.13 7.38 -8.54
CA GLY A 163 2.31 7.73 -7.38
C GLY A 163 0.84 7.47 -7.67
N ASP A 164 0.05 7.22 -6.62
CA ASP A 164 -1.41 7.02 -6.71
C ASP A 164 -1.98 7.90 -7.82
N PRO A 165 -2.64 7.35 -8.86
CA PRO A 165 -3.14 8.16 -9.95
C PRO A 165 -3.92 9.30 -9.31
N ILE A 166 -3.52 10.54 -9.61
CA ILE A 166 -4.23 11.73 -9.18
C ILE A 166 -5.57 11.67 -9.93
N VAL A 167 -6.50 10.87 -9.45
CA VAL A 167 -7.89 10.91 -9.86
C VAL A 167 -8.38 12.27 -9.38
N PRO A 168 -8.81 13.17 -10.28
CA PRO A 168 -9.39 14.42 -9.86
C PRO A 168 -10.62 14.09 -9.02
N ASN A 169 -10.54 14.35 -7.72
CA ASN A 169 -11.54 13.96 -6.72
C ASN A 169 -12.91 14.63 -6.98
N ASP A 170 -12.95 15.62 -7.88
CA ASP A 170 -14.12 16.44 -8.18
C ASP A 170 -14.67 16.29 -9.61
N ASP A 171 -14.13 15.39 -10.44
CA ASP A 171 -14.68 15.18 -11.78
C ASP A 171 -16.11 14.59 -11.71
N PRO A 172 -17.13 15.26 -12.29
CA PRO A 172 -18.51 14.76 -12.29
C PRO A 172 -18.64 13.37 -12.93
N ASN A 173 -17.79 13.05 -13.89
CA ASN A 173 -17.78 11.76 -14.58
C ASN A 173 -17.33 10.61 -13.66
N PHE A 174 -16.37 10.86 -12.77
CA PHE A 174 -15.88 9.85 -11.82
C PHE A 174 -16.91 9.62 -10.71
N LYS A 175 -17.57 10.68 -10.23
CA LYS A 175 -18.70 10.57 -9.27
C LYS A 175 -19.87 9.79 -9.87
N ALA A 176 -20.19 10.00 -11.15
CA ALA A 176 -21.21 9.23 -11.85
C ALA A 176 -20.82 7.74 -12.00
N LEU A 177 -19.56 7.45 -12.33
CA LEU A 177 -19.05 6.08 -12.40
C LEU A 177 -19.11 5.37 -11.04
N GLU A 178 -18.73 6.06 -9.95
CA GLU A 178 -18.80 5.52 -8.60
C GLU A 178 -20.25 5.25 -8.17
N GLN A 179 -21.19 6.13 -8.52
CA GLN A 179 -22.62 5.93 -8.29
C GLN A 179 -23.16 4.72 -9.04
N ASP A 180 -22.83 4.58 -10.32
CA ASP A 180 -23.22 3.42 -11.14
C ASP A 180 -22.63 2.10 -10.57
N MET A 181 -21.37 2.11 -10.11
CA MET A 181 -20.79 0.94 -9.43
C MET A 181 -21.55 0.59 -8.14
N LYS A 182 -21.89 1.59 -7.31
CA LYS A 182 -22.67 1.39 -6.08
C LYS A 182 -24.07 0.84 -6.38
N GLU A 183 -24.73 1.34 -7.41
CA GLU A 183 -26.05 0.86 -7.84
C GLU A 183 -26.00 -0.58 -8.35
N ARG A 184 -25.01 -0.91 -9.19
CA ARG A 184 -24.78 -2.28 -9.66
C ARG A 184 -24.50 -3.23 -8.50
N ASN A 185 -23.71 -2.82 -7.51
CA ASN A 185 -23.44 -3.60 -6.31
C ASN A 185 -24.68 -3.80 -5.44
N LYS A 186 -25.48 -2.75 -5.20
CA LYS A 186 -26.74 -2.84 -4.48
C LYS A 186 -27.74 -3.77 -5.17
N SER A 187 -27.80 -3.73 -6.51
CA SER A 187 -28.63 -4.64 -7.31
C SER A 187 -28.20 -6.10 -7.15
N ARG A 188 -26.89 -6.37 -7.17
CA ARG A 188 -26.33 -7.71 -6.91
C ARG A 188 -26.67 -8.19 -5.50
N GLU A 189 -26.51 -7.33 -4.49
CA GLU A 189 -26.82 -7.67 -3.09
C GLU A 189 -28.31 -7.98 -2.90
N ASN A 190 -29.20 -7.20 -3.51
CA ASN A 190 -30.63 -7.47 -3.50
C ASN A 190 -30.98 -8.83 -4.13
N ARG A 191 -30.37 -9.15 -5.28
CA ARG A 191 -30.56 -10.46 -5.94
C ARG A 191 -30.05 -11.61 -5.08
N ALA A 192 -28.87 -11.47 -4.46
CA ALA A 192 -28.32 -12.46 -3.55
C ALA A 192 -29.20 -12.65 -2.30
N MET A 193 -29.77 -11.57 -1.74
CA MET A 193 -30.71 -11.65 -0.63
C MET A 193 -31.98 -12.41 -1.02
N THR A 194 -32.54 -12.14 -2.20
CA THR A 194 -33.71 -12.86 -2.72
C THR A 194 -33.40 -14.34 -2.94
N ALA A 195 -32.27 -14.68 -3.57
CA ALA A 195 -31.85 -16.07 -3.75
C ALA A 195 -31.69 -16.81 -2.41
N ARG A 196 -31.14 -16.15 -1.39
CA ARG A 196 -31.04 -16.70 -0.03
C ARG A 196 -32.40 -16.98 0.59
N LYS A 197 -33.38 -16.09 0.41
CA LYS A 197 -34.76 -16.31 0.87
C LYS A 197 -35.40 -17.52 0.18
N CYS A 198 -35.25 -17.64 -1.14
CA CYS A 198 -35.74 -18.81 -1.90
C CYS A 198 -35.09 -20.11 -1.39
N LYS A 199 -33.78 -20.10 -1.14
CA LYS A 199 -33.07 -21.24 -0.52
C LYS A 199 -33.68 -21.64 0.82
N ASP A 200 -33.93 -20.67 1.69
CA ASP A 200 -34.45 -20.94 3.03
C ASP A 200 -35.90 -21.46 2.99
N ARG A 201 -36.73 -20.97 2.05
CA ARG A 201 -38.07 -21.53 1.77
C ARG A 201 -38.02 -22.95 1.21
N GLY A 202 -37.19 -23.19 0.21
CA GLY A 202 -36.99 -24.53 -0.36
C GLY A 202 -36.49 -25.53 0.70
N ASN A 203 -35.61 -25.09 1.61
CA ASN A 203 -35.16 -25.92 2.74
C ASN A 203 -36.30 -26.27 3.71
N ALA A 204 -37.25 -25.37 3.92
CA ALA A 204 -38.43 -25.64 4.74
C ALA A 204 -39.36 -26.67 4.07
N LEU A 205 -39.59 -26.53 2.75
CA LEU A 205 -40.40 -27.46 1.96
C LEU A 205 -39.77 -28.86 1.88
N LEU A 206 -38.45 -28.92 1.75
CA LEU A 206 -37.70 -30.18 1.74
C LEU A 206 -37.82 -30.92 3.08
N LYS A 207 -37.91 -30.18 4.21
CA LYS A 207 -38.17 -30.75 5.54
C LYS A 207 -39.63 -31.19 5.71
N SER A 208 -40.60 -30.51 5.09
CA SER A 208 -42.00 -30.92 5.13
C SER A 208 -42.33 -32.07 4.18
N GLY A 209 -41.38 -32.51 3.34
CA GLY A 209 -41.55 -33.61 2.40
C GLY A 209 -42.20 -33.22 1.08
N ASP A 210 -42.40 -31.91 0.84
CA ASP A 210 -42.84 -31.40 -0.46
C ASP A 210 -41.62 -31.12 -1.34
N PHE A 211 -41.18 -32.17 -2.03
CA PHE A 211 -40.00 -32.10 -2.89
C PHE A 211 -40.25 -31.37 -4.20
N VAL A 212 -41.49 -31.33 -4.70
CA VAL A 212 -41.83 -30.64 -5.95
C VAL A 212 -41.80 -29.13 -5.73
N GLY A 213 -42.48 -28.64 -4.68
CA GLY A 213 -42.44 -27.23 -4.32
C GLY A 213 -41.02 -26.76 -3.93
N ALA A 214 -40.22 -27.65 -3.32
CA ALA A 214 -38.82 -27.34 -3.02
C ALA A 214 -37.99 -27.08 -4.30
N ILE A 215 -38.18 -27.89 -5.35
CA ILE A 215 -37.47 -27.71 -6.63
C ILE A 215 -37.86 -26.37 -7.28
N GLU A 216 -39.14 -26.02 -7.32
CA GLU A 216 -39.62 -24.76 -7.90
C GLU A 216 -39.05 -23.53 -7.17
N GLU A 217 -38.96 -23.58 -5.83
CA GLU A 217 -38.34 -22.52 -5.02
C GLU A 217 -36.83 -22.44 -5.25
N TYR A 218 -36.14 -23.58 -5.42
CA TYR A 218 -34.71 -23.58 -5.74
C TYR A 218 -34.45 -23.05 -7.16
N GLU A 219 -35.27 -23.42 -8.15
CA GLU A 219 -35.20 -22.89 -9.51
C GLU A 219 -35.43 -21.38 -9.54
N SER A 220 -36.44 -20.90 -8.82
CA SER A 220 -36.69 -19.47 -8.64
C SER A 220 -35.48 -18.76 -8.01
N GLY A 221 -34.84 -19.37 -7.01
CA GLY A 221 -33.60 -18.84 -6.42
C GLY A 221 -32.44 -18.78 -7.41
N LEU A 222 -32.32 -19.77 -8.28
CA LEU A 222 -31.28 -19.87 -9.31
C LEU A 222 -31.44 -18.82 -10.42
N GLU A 223 -32.67 -18.35 -10.69
CA GLU A 223 -32.89 -17.22 -11.61
C GLU A 223 -32.23 -15.93 -11.11
N PHE A 224 -32.23 -15.71 -9.80
CA PHE A 224 -31.58 -14.54 -9.18
C PHE A 224 -30.09 -14.73 -8.98
N GLN A 225 -29.64 -15.96 -8.69
CA GLN A 225 -28.24 -16.28 -8.44
C GLN A 225 -27.88 -17.68 -8.99
N ARG A 226 -27.41 -17.72 -10.24
CA ARG A 226 -27.10 -18.96 -10.97
C ARG A 226 -25.86 -19.70 -10.48
N ASP A 227 -24.95 -18.98 -9.83
CA ASP A 227 -23.65 -19.42 -9.32
C ASP A 227 -23.71 -19.96 -7.88
N ASN A 228 -24.91 -20.07 -7.29
CA ASN A 228 -25.07 -20.53 -5.92
C ASN A 228 -25.04 -22.07 -5.83
N LYS A 229 -23.89 -22.63 -5.45
CA LYS A 229 -23.69 -24.08 -5.26
C LYS A 229 -24.70 -24.73 -4.29
N ALA A 230 -25.12 -24.01 -3.24
CA ALA A 230 -26.05 -24.54 -2.25
C ALA A 230 -27.46 -24.76 -2.82
N LEU A 231 -27.89 -23.92 -3.77
CA LEU A 231 -29.18 -24.09 -4.45
C LEU A 231 -29.16 -25.31 -5.37
N TRP A 232 -28.09 -25.49 -6.14
CA TRP A 232 -27.93 -26.64 -7.04
C TRP A 232 -27.83 -27.98 -6.29
N THR A 233 -27.07 -28.03 -5.20
CA THR A 233 -26.94 -29.24 -4.36
C THR A 233 -28.26 -29.62 -3.69
N ASN A 234 -29.00 -28.63 -3.16
CA ASN A 234 -30.30 -28.88 -2.55
C ASN A 234 -31.37 -29.26 -3.59
N LYS A 235 -31.32 -28.69 -4.80
CA LYS A 235 -32.16 -29.11 -5.93
C LYS A 235 -31.89 -30.55 -6.32
N ALA A 236 -30.62 -30.93 -6.50
CA ALA A 236 -30.24 -32.31 -6.80
C ALA A 236 -30.74 -33.29 -5.72
N LEU A 237 -30.61 -32.93 -4.44
CA LEU A 237 -31.16 -33.72 -3.34
C LEU A 237 -32.69 -33.90 -3.45
N ALA A 238 -33.43 -32.84 -3.75
CA ALA A 238 -34.88 -32.93 -3.94
C ALA A 238 -35.27 -33.81 -5.14
N GLU A 239 -34.55 -33.69 -6.26
CA GLU A 239 -34.74 -34.49 -7.47
C GLU A 239 -34.48 -35.99 -7.22
N LEU A 240 -33.46 -36.31 -6.43
CA LEU A 240 -33.16 -37.69 -6.01
C LEU A 240 -34.26 -38.26 -5.13
N LYS A 241 -34.82 -37.48 -4.21
CA LYS A 241 -35.95 -37.91 -3.36
C LYS A 241 -37.22 -38.16 -4.18
N LEU A 242 -37.38 -37.50 -5.33
CA LEU A 242 -38.47 -37.74 -6.28
C LEU A 242 -38.18 -38.86 -7.30
N GLY A 243 -36.97 -39.44 -7.30
CA GLY A 243 -36.57 -40.46 -8.26
C GLY A 243 -36.25 -39.93 -9.66
N ARG A 244 -35.98 -38.63 -9.81
CA ARG A 244 -35.60 -38.00 -11.09
C ARG A 244 -34.08 -38.03 -11.27
N PHE A 245 -33.53 -39.23 -11.49
CA PHE A 245 -32.08 -39.46 -11.50
C PHE A 245 -31.33 -38.73 -12.61
N GLU A 246 -31.91 -38.59 -13.80
CA GLU A 246 -31.28 -37.87 -14.92
C GLU A 246 -31.12 -36.37 -14.60
N GLN A 247 -32.18 -35.74 -14.10
CA GLN A 247 -32.18 -34.31 -13.72
C GLN A 247 -31.24 -34.05 -12.54
N ALA A 248 -31.20 -34.96 -11.57
CA ALA A 248 -30.27 -34.89 -10.44
C ALA A 248 -28.80 -34.99 -10.91
N ALA A 249 -28.51 -35.85 -11.89
CA ALA A 249 -27.17 -35.99 -12.45
C ALA A 249 -26.73 -34.70 -13.17
N ASP A 250 -27.63 -34.04 -13.89
CA ASP A 250 -27.36 -32.74 -14.52
C ASP A 250 -27.11 -31.65 -13.47
N SER A 251 -27.95 -31.57 -12.44
CA SER A 251 -27.80 -30.65 -11.32
C SER A 251 -26.47 -30.85 -10.58
N CYS A 252 -26.08 -32.10 -10.32
CA CYS A 252 -24.78 -32.44 -9.71
C CYS A 252 -23.61 -32.12 -10.64
N SER A 253 -23.75 -32.36 -11.94
CA SER A 253 -22.72 -32.03 -12.94
C SER A 253 -22.46 -30.53 -12.98
N LYS A 254 -23.49 -29.69 -12.81
CA LYS A 254 -23.32 -28.24 -12.68
C LYS A 254 -22.61 -27.83 -11.40
N VAL A 255 -22.82 -28.52 -10.28
CA VAL A 255 -22.05 -28.28 -9.05
C VAL A 255 -20.58 -28.62 -9.25
N LEU A 256 -20.28 -29.75 -9.88
CA LEU A 256 -18.92 -30.18 -10.16
C LEU A 256 -18.20 -29.21 -11.10
N GLU A 257 -18.88 -28.76 -12.17
CA GLU A 257 -18.35 -27.74 -13.08
C GLU A 257 -18.03 -26.43 -12.34
N MET A 258 -18.89 -25.99 -11.41
CA MET A 258 -18.60 -24.81 -10.57
C MET A 258 -17.46 -25.04 -9.57
N VAL A 259 -17.31 -26.23 -9.02
CA VAL A 259 -16.20 -26.55 -8.10
C VAL A 259 -14.88 -26.59 -8.85
N GLU A 260 -14.82 -27.24 -10.01
CA GLU A 260 -13.63 -27.33 -10.85
C GLU A 260 -13.16 -25.97 -11.38
N ILE A 261 -14.09 -25.04 -11.62
CA ILE A 261 -13.79 -23.69 -12.13
C ILE A 261 -13.37 -22.73 -11.00
N PHE A 262 -14.01 -22.79 -9.82
CA PHE A 262 -13.85 -21.77 -8.77
C PHE A 262 -13.03 -22.23 -7.55
N GLU A 263 -12.73 -23.51 -7.41
CA GLU A 263 -11.89 -24.06 -6.35
C GLU A 263 -10.73 -24.81 -7.05
N ASP A 264 -9.49 -24.68 -6.55
CA ASP A 264 -8.22 -25.16 -7.16
C ASP A 264 -8.13 -26.70 -7.28
N GLY A 265 -9.07 -27.30 -8.02
CA GLY A 265 -9.25 -28.73 -8.18
C GLY A 265 -10.27 -29.36 -7.22
N TYR A 266 -10.84 -30.50 -7.67
CA TYR A 266 -11.67 -31.38 -6.86
C TYR A 266 -10.83 -32.01 -5.74
N SER A 267 -10.77 -31.35 -4.58
CA SER A 267 -10.53 -32.10 -3.34
C SER A 267 -11.83 -32.85 -3.02
N GLN A 268 -11.75 -34.14 -2.70
CA GLN A 268 -12.91 -34.92 -2.25
C GLN A 268 -13.33 -34.39 -0.86
N SER A 269 -13.94 -33.20 -0.83
CA SER A 269 -14.41 -32.55 0.38
C SER A 269 -15.83 -33.02 0.65
N ALA A 270 -16.13 -33.23 1.93
CA ALA A 270 -17.41 -33.75 2.37
C ALA A 270 -18.60 -32.82 2.04
N ASP A 271 -18.39 -31.60 1.55
CA ASP A 271 -19.44 -30.59 1.41
C ASP A 271 -20.02 -30.46 0.00
N ALA A 272 -19.27 -30.77 -1.06
CA ALA A 272 -19.67 -30.39 -2.41
C ALA A 272 -20.77 -31.28 -3.03
N CYS A 273 -20.78 -32.60 -2.75
CA CYS A 273 -21.74 -33.55 -3.35
C CYS A 273 -22.27 -34.64 -2.41
N THR A 274 -21.82 -34.73 -1.15
CA THR A 274 -22.17 -35.90 -0.29
C THR A 274 -23.63 -35.97 0.12
N LYS A 275 -24.39 -34.87 0.03
CA LYS A 275 -25.83 -34.90 0.32
C LYS A 275 -26.63 -35.53 -0.82
N ALA A 276 -26.07 -35.59 -2.03
CA ALA A 276 -26.74 -36.07 -3.24
C ALA A 276 -26.19 -37.43 -3.75
N LEU A 277 -25.26 -38.04 -3.03
CA LEU A 277 -24.80 -39.42 -3.24
C LEU A 277 -25.23 -40.27 -2.05
#